data_AF-A0A9E1SWA0-F1
#
_entry.id   AF-A0A9E1SWA0-F1
#
_cell.length_a   1.000
_cell.length_b   1.000
_cell.length_c   1.000
_cell.angle_alpha   90.00
_cell.angle_beta   90.00
_cell.angle_gamma   90.00
#
_symmetry.space_group_name_H-M   'P 1'
#
loop_
_entity.id
_entity.type
_entity.pdbx_description
1 polymer ?
#
loop_
_entity_poly.entity_id
_entity_poly.type
_entity_poly.pdbx_seq_one_letter_code
_entity_poly.pdbx_strand_id
1 'polypeptide(L)'
;MTNAADIIAQRLHAAGCRHAFGIPGGEVLTMMNALNDAGIDFYLVKHENNGGFMAEGTHHANGAPGILLATVGPGVVNAINTVTN
;
A
#
# COMPACT_ATOMS: atom_id res chain seq x y z
N MET A 1 -3.14 -7.03 21.18
CA MET A 1 -4.30 -6.11 21.25
C MET A 1 -4.42 -5.47 19.88
N THR A 2 -5.60 -5.47 19.26
CA THR A 2 -5.79 -4.93 17.91
C THR A 2 -5.51 -3.43 17.90
N ASN A 3 -4.65 -2.96 16.98
CA ASN A 3 -4.35 -1.56 16.77
C ASN A 3 -5.04 -1.02 15.50
N ALA A 4 -4.88 0.28 15.22
CA ALA A 4 -5.53 0.92 14.08
C ALA A 4 -5.09 0.34 12.72
N ALA A 5 -3.81 -0.02 12.57
CA ALA A 5 -3.27 -0.61 11.34
C ALA A 5 -3.92 -1.96 11.04
N ASP A 6 -4.13 -2.80 12.06
CA ASP A 6 -4.81 -4.09 11.92
C ASP A 6 -6.23 -3.91 11.37
N ILE A 7 -6.96 -2.91 11.88
CA ILE A 7 -8.33 -2.60 11.43
C ILE A 7 -8.32 -2.14 9.97
N ILE A 8 -7.39 -1.25 9.59
CA ILE A 8 -7.26 -0.77 8.21
C ILE A 8 -6.94 -1.93 7.27
N ALA A 9 -5.96 -2.76 7.62
CA ALA A 9 -5.54 -3.90 6.81
C ALA A 9 -6.68 -4.93 6.62
N GLN A 10 -7.41 -5.26 7.67
CA GLN A 10 -8.58 -6.16 7.58
C GLN A 10 -9.68 -5.59 6.69
N ARG A 11 -9.93 -4.27 6.73
CA ARG A 11 -10.92 -3.62 5.86
C ARG A 11 -10.48 -3.59 4.41
N LEU A 12 -9.20 -3.33 4.14
CA LEU A 12 -8.63 -3.41 2.79
C LEU A 12 -8.71 -4.83 2.23
N HIS A 13 -8.39 -5.85 3.05
CA HIS A 13 -8.51 -7.24 2.63
C HIS A 13 -9.96 -7.62 2.31
N ALA A 14 -10.92 -7.19 3.13
CA ALA A 14 -12.35 -7.37 2.90
C ALA A 14 -12.85 -6.64 1.65
N ALA A 15 -12.22 -5.52 1.28
CA ALA A 15 -12.47 -4.80 0.02
C ALA A 15 -11.83 -5.47 -1.21
N GLY A 16 -11.19 -6.63 -1.05
CA GLY A 16 -10.61 -7.41 -2.15
C GLY A 16 -9.12 -7.15 -2.39
N CYS A 17 -8.47 -6.25 -1.65
CA CYS A 17 -7.05 -6.00 -1.82
C CYS A 17 -6.21 -7.23 -1.47
N ARG A 18 -5.21 -7.56 -2.30
CA ARG A 18 -4.26 -8.66 -2.07
C ARG A 18 -2.81 -8.25 -2.28
N HIS A 19 -2.57 -7.06 -2.83
CA HIS A 19 -1.24 -6.58 -3.17
C HIS A 19 -1.08 -5.14 -2.67
N ALA A 20 0.07 -4.86 -2.07
CA ALA A 20 0.50 -3.53 -1.67
C ALA A 20 1.92 -3.29 -2.18
N PHE A 21 2.22 -2.04 -2.56
CA PHE A 21 3.50 -1.65 -3.13
C PHE A 21 4.12 -0.53 -2.31
N GLY A 22 5.44 -0.48 -2.20
CA GLY A 22 6.09 0.65 -1.53
C GLY A 22 7.56 0.46 -1.19
N ILE A 23 8.08 1.41 -0.43
CA ILE A 23 9.43 1.39 0.14
C ILE A 23 9.28 1.49 1.67
N PRO A 24 9.86 0.55 2.44
CA PRO A 24 9.75 0.56 3.88
C PRO A 24 10.51 1.74 4.47
N GLY A 25 9.86 2.44 5.39
CA GLY A 25 10.45 3.43 6.30
C GLY A 25 9.97 3.12 7.72
N GLY A 26 10.67 3.63 8.74
CA GLY A 26 10.33 3.35 10.15
C GLY A 26 8.85 3.58 10.47
N GLU A 27 8.27 4.61 9.85
CA GLU A 27 6.94 5.13 10.18
C GLU A 27 5.80 4.27 9.60
N VAL A 28 6.11 3.38 8.65
CA VAL A 28 5.11 2.55 7.97
C VAL A 28 5.26 1.05 8.26
N LEU A 29 6.24 0.64 9.09
CA LEU A 29 6.48 -0.77 9.42
C LEU A 29 5.27 -1.43 10.08
N THR A 30 4.59 -0.73 11.00
CA THR A 30 3.38 -1.25 11.66
C THR A 30 2.27 -1.53 10.66
N MET A 31 2.10 -0.66 9.66
CA MET A 31 1.10 -0.86 8.60
C MET A 31 1.50 -2.01 7.66
N MET A 32 2.79 -2.10 7.30
CA MET A 32 3.31 -3.19 6.47
C MET A 32 3.09 -4.56 7.11
N ASN A 33 3.36 -4.68 8.42
CA ASN A 33 3.10 -5.91 9.17
C ASN A 33 1.60 -6.24 9.21
N ALA A 34 0.74 -5.26 9.49
CA ALA A 34 -0.71 -5.47 9.53
C ALA A 34 -1.28 -5.92 8.17
N LEU A 35 -0.78 -5.36 7.06
CA LEU A 35 -1.14 -5.79 5.70
C LEU A 35 -0.76 -7.26 5.47
N ASN A 36 0.47 -7.63 5.81
CA ASN A 36 0.95 -9.01 5.68
C ASN A 36 0.11 -9.99 6.53
N ASP A 37 -0.17 -9.64 7.79
CA ASP A 37 -1.00 -10.44 8.70
C ASP A 37 -2.45 -10.58 8.21
N ALA A 38 -2.96 -9.58 7.48
CA ALA A 38 -4.25 -9.63 6.83
C ALA A 38 -4.24 -10.40 5.48
N GLY A 39 -3.11 -10.95 5.05
CA GLY A 39 -2.98 -11.66 3.78
C GLY A 39 -2.93 -10.74 2.56
N ILE A 40 -2.30 -9.56 2.70
CA ILE A 40 -1.99 -8.63 1.62
C ILE A 40 -0.46 -8.63 1.44
N ASP A 41 -0.01 -9.13 0.29
CA ASP A 41 1.42 -9.24 -0.02
C ASP A 41 2.04 -7.87 -0.27
N PHE A 42 3.18 -7.61 0.36
CA PHE A 42 3.92 -6.35 0.19
C PHE A 42 5.08 -6.49 -0.80
N TYR A 43 5.04 -5.74 -1.90
CA TYR A 43 6.07 -5.72 -2.93
C TYR A 43 6.94 -4.47 -2.81
N LEU A 44 8.24 -4.70 -2.62
CA LEU A 44 9.23 -3.63 -2.61
C LEU A 44 9.40 -3.03 -4.00
N VAL A 45 9.29 -1.71 -4.09
CA VAL A 45 9.60 -0.94 -5.30
C VAL A 45 10.89 -0.15 -5.13
N LYS A 46 11.40 0.40 -6.23
CA LYS A 46 12.59 1.27 -6.21
C LYS A 46 12.26 2.76 -6.24
N HIS A 47 11.01 3.10 -6.51
CA HIS A 47 10.50 4.47 -6.53
C HIS A 47 8.99 4.44 -6.28
N GLU A 48 8.46 5.33 -5.44
CA GLU A 48 7.05 5.35 -5.05
C GLU A 48 6.12 5.56 -6.24
N ASN A 49 6.48 6.47 -7.17
CA ASN A 49 5.81 6.62 -8.48
C ASN A 49 5.60 5.29 -9.23
N ASN A 50 6.60 4.39 -9.24
CA ASN A 50 6.43 3.09 -9.92
C ASN A 50 5.45 2.21 -9.14
N GLY A 51 5.52 2.22 -7.81
CA GLY A 51 4.57 1.52 -6.96
C GLY A 51 3.13 2.01 -7.11
N GLY A 52 2.93 3.32 -7.31
CA GLY A 52 1.61 3.89 -7.57
C GLY A 52 1.00 3.37 -8.87
N PHE A 53 1.76 3.35 -9.97
CA PHE A 53 1.28 2.77 -11.23
C PHE A 53 1.04 1.26 -11.13
N MET A 54 1.84 0.52 -10.34
CA MET A 54 1.59 -0.89 -10.06
C MET A 54 0.28 -1.09 -9.28
N ALA A 55 0.01 -0.23 -8.27
CA ALA A 55 -1.22 -0.24 -7.50
C ALA A 55 -2.45 0.06 -8.38
N GLU A 56 -2.36 1.07 -9.25
CA GLU A 56 -3.39 1.37 -10.25
C GLU A 56 -3.62 0.18 -11.20
N GLY A 57 -2.55 -0.46 -11.66
CA GLY A 57 -2.62 -1.67 -12.47
C GLY A 57 -3.40 -2.80 -11.80
N THR A 58 -3.26 -2.98 -10.48
CA THR A 58 -4.07 -3.98 -9.74
C THR A 58 -5.55 -3.64 -9.75
N HIS A 59 -5.91 -2.35 -9.65
CA HIS A 59 -7.29 -1.92 -9.76
C HIS A 59 -7.89 -2.23 -11.13
N HIS A 60 -7.16 -1.93 -12.21
CA HIS A 60 -7.59 -2.30 -13.56
C HIS A 60 -7.71 -3.83 -13.76
N ALA A 61 -6.86 -4.61 -13.11
CA ALA A 61 -6.85 -6.06 -13.27
C ALA A 61 -8.01 -6.78 -12.55
N ASN A 62 -8.41 -6.32 -11.36
CA ASN A 62 -9.36 -7.05 -10.50
C ASN A 62 -10.44 -6.19 -9.83
N GLY A 63 -10.43 -4.87 -10.01
CA GLY A 63 -11.40 -3.93 -9.45
C GLY A 63 -11.20 -3.59 -7.97
N ALA A 64 -10.26 -4.22 -7.26
CA ALA A 64 -9.96 -3.88 -5.88
C ALA A 64 -9.25 -2.52 -5.78
N PRO A 65 -9.36 -1.80 -4.64
CA PRO A 65 -8.56 -0.60 -4.42
C PRO A 65 -7.06 -0.89 -4.50
N GLY A 66 -6.31 -0.06 -5.23
CA GLY A 66 -4.85 -0.13 -5.25
C GLY A 66 -4.25 0.36 -3.93
N ILE A 67 -3.19 -0.32 -3.46
CA ILE A 67 -2.47 0.07 -2.23
C ILE A 67 -1.03 0.47 -2.56
N LEU A 68 -0.73 1.76 -2.37
CA LEU A 68 0.63 2.28 -2.28
C LEU A 68 0.89 2.70 -0.83
N LEU A 69 1.93 2.14 -0.21
CA LEU A 69 2.39 2.53 1.12
C LEU A 69 3.69 3.35 1.00
N ALA A 70 3.60 4.63 1.31
CA ALA A 70 4.74 5.55 1.30
C ALA A 70 4.99 6.14 2.68
N THR A 71 6.26 6.37 3.02
CA THR A 71 6.62 7.08 4.26
C THR A 71 6.34 8.58 4.16
N VAL A 72 6.27 9.24 5.31
CA VAL A 72 6.14 10.70 5.39
C VAL A 72 7.34 11.41 4.76
N GLY A 73 7.11 12.60 4.21
CA GLY A 73 8.16 13.40 3.56
C GLY A 73 8.36 13.04 2.09
N PRO A 74 9.58 12.68 1.65
CA PRO A 74 9.86 12.47 0.22
C PRO A 74 9.06 11.32 -0.38
N GLY A 75 8.73 10.29 0.39
CA GLY A 75 8.01 9.12 -0.13
C GLY A 75 6.63 9.47 -0.68
N VAL A 76 5.81 10.19 0.10
CA VAL A 76 4.49 10.63 -0.37
C VAL A 76 4.59 11.65 -1.51
N VAL A 77 5.62 12.52 -1.50
CA VAL A 77 5.83 13.50 -2.58
C VAL A 77 6.22 12.80 -3.89
N ASN A 78 7.04 11.76 -3.84
CA ASN A 78 7.40 10.93 -5.00
C ASN A 78 6.21 10.20 -5.62
N ALA A 79 5.11 10.04 -4.87
CA ALA A 79 3.88 9.38 -5.32
C ALA A 79 2.86 10.35 -5.95
N ILE A 80 3.09 11.67 -5.88
CA ILE A 80 2.05 12.65 -6.19
C ILE A 80 1.49 12.51 -7.61
N ASN A 81 2.34 12.21 -8.58
CA ASN A 81 1.93 12.03 -9.98
C ASN A 81 0.90 10.89 -10.11
N THR A 82 1.12 9.77 -9.43
CA THR A 82 0.21 8.62 -9.46
C THR A 82 -1.08 8.82 -8.67
N VAL A 83 -1.07 9.73 -7.69
CA VAL A 83 -2.31 10.10 -6.98
C VAL A 83 -3.20 10.96 -7.86
N THR A 84 -2.61 11.72 -8.78
CA THR A 84 -3.33 12.62 -9.71
C THR A 84 -3.65 12.02 -11.07
N ASN A 85 -3.11 10.86 -11.40
CA ASN A 85 -3.34 10.16 -12.66
C ASN A 85 -4.81 9.71 -12.79
#